data_AF-A0A3M6XWA6-F1
#
_entry.id   AF-A0A3M6XWA6-F1
#
_cell.length_a   1.000
_cell.length_b   1.000
_cell.length_c   1.000
_cell.angle_alpha   90.00
_cell.angle_beta   90.00
_cell.angle_gamma   90.00
#
_symmetry.space_group_name_H-M   'P 1'
#
loop_
_entity.id
_entity.type
_entity.pdbx_description
1 polymer ?
#
loop_
_entity_poly.entity_id
_entity_poly.type
_entity_poly.pdbx_seq_one_letter_code
_entity_poly.pdbx_strand_id
1 'polypeptide(L)'
;MNIDGLTELLGEMDIEPGDMGALIFSEIVSSPSLGKVTREGFVDGWSELGVDNLPKMKDVCQQRRLTLSQDMGLFKNVYNAAFPLVLPPGSKTLPLEFATEFWTMLFTPPGLEWKSDKGTPWLEWWLEFQQQIKTKAVNRDLWKQTLNFARETLKDDSLSFWSEESSWPSVIDEFVEWVKTEKRPGENGRSGEAMEVE
;
A
#
# COMPACT_ATOMS: atom_id res chain seq x y z
N MET A 1 18.65 -16.38 8.17
CA MET A 1 18.71 -15.62 9.43
C MET A 1 17.45 -15.96 10.24
N ASN A 2 17.55 -16.16 11.55
CA ASN A 2 16.37 -16.29 12.42
C ASN A 2 15.87 -14.89 12.83
N ILE A 3 14.74 -14.82 13.55
CA ILE A 3 14.09 -13.55 13.89
C ILE A 3 14.94 -12.68 14.85
N ASP A 4 15.66 -13.31 15.78
CA ASP A 4 16.52 -12.62 16.73
C ASP A 4 17.69 -11.96 16.00
N GLY A 5 18.39 -12.71 15.14
CA GLY A 5 19.49 -12.16 14.35
C GLY A 5 19.04 -11.09 13.35
N LEU A 6 17.81 -11.17 12.84
CA LEU A 6 17.24 -10.09 12.02
C LEU A 6 16.98 -8.84 12.86
N THR A 7 16.45 -8.99 14.07
CA THR A 7 16.17 -7.87 14.97
C THR A 7 17.45 -7.17 15.39
N GLU A 8 18.50 -7.91 15.73
CA GLU A 8 19.83 -7.37 16.01
C GLU A 8 20.39 -6.59 14.81
N LEU A 9 20.34 -7.20 13.61
CA LEU A 9 20.80 -6.56 12.37
C LEU A 9 20.06 -5.25 12.06
N LEU A 10 18.73 -5.25 12.15
CA LEU A 10 17.93 -4.04 11.94
C LEU A 10 18.26 -2.98 12.99
N GLY A 11 18.49 -3.39 14.24
CA GLY A 11 18.94 -2.51 15.32
C GLY A 11 20.28 -1.84 15.04
N GLU A 12 21.27 -2.56 14.50
CA GLU A 12 22.57 -1.98 14.08
C GLU A 12 22.42 -0.94 12.95
N MET A 13 21.33 -1.04 12.18
CA MET A 13 20.98 -0.10 11.11
C MET A 13 20.07 1.05 11.58
N ASP A 14 19.73 1.13 12.87
CA ASP A 14 18.71 2.04 13.43
C ASP A 14 17.34 1.89 12.74
N ILE A 15 16.92 0.65 12.47
CA ILE A 15 15.62 0.31 11.88
C ILE A 15 14.76 -0.43 12.89
N GLU A 16 13.52 0.03 13.07
CA GLU A 16 12.57 -0.60 13.98
C GLU A 16 11.82 -1.76 13.27
N PRO A 17 11.71 -2.97 13.86
CA PRO A 17 11.09 -4.15 13.24
C PRO A 17 9.61 -4.06 12.81
N GLY A 18 8.98 -2.90 12.92
CA GLY A 18 7.61 -2.64 12.48
C GLY A 18 7.44 -1.33 11.72
N ASP A 19 8.53 -0.70 11.27
CA ASP A 19 8.47 0.57 10.55
C ASP A 19 8.69 0.41 9.03
N MET A 20 8.61 1.53 8.32
CA MET A 20 8.83 1.57 6.87
C MET A 20 10.24 1.11 6.46
N GLY A 21 11.25 1.32 7.31
CA GLY A 21 12.62 0.88 7.07
C GLY A 21 12.71 -0.65 7.03
N ALA A 22 12.00 -1.35 7.92
CA ALA A 22 11.95 -2.81 7.91
C ALA A 22 11.27 -3.36 6.64
N LEU A 23 10.26 -2.68 6.09
CA LEU A 23 9.64 -3.05 4.81
C LEU A 23 10.59 -2.81 3.63
N ILE A 24 11.29 -1.68 3.60
CA ILE A 24 12.29 -1.39 2.57
C ILE A 24 13.41 -2.42 2.61
N PHE A 25 13.93 -2.74 3.79
CA PHE A 25 14.93 -3.80 3.96
C PHE A 25 14.41 -5.14 3.44
N SER A 26 13.17 -5.51 3.83
CA SER A 26 12.54 -6.76 3.42
C SER A 26 12.31 -6.85 1.91
N GLU A 27 12.03 -5.72 1.24
CA GLU A 27 11.95 -5.64 -0.21
C GLU A 27 13.32 -5.87 -0.87
N ILE A 28 14.37 -5.18 -0.41
CA ILE A 28 15.74 -5.34 -0.94
C ILE A 28 16.17 -6.79 -0.88
N VAL A 29 15.97 -7.45 0.25
CA VAL A 29 16.43 -8.83 0.46
C VAL A 29 15.42 -9.88 -0.01
N SER A 30 14.34 -9.46 -0.69
CA SER A 30 13.26 -10.33 -1.17
C SER A 30 12.76 -11.31 -0.11
N SER A 31 12.51 -10.80 1.11
CA SER A 31 12.03 -11.58 2.24
C SER A 31 10.73 -12.34 1.89
N PRO A 32 10.68 -13.68 2.07
CA PRO A 32 9.50 -14.46 1.69
C PRO A 32 8.33 -14.35 2.66
N SER A 33 8.59 -13.95 3.91
CA SER A 33 7.60 -13.76 4.97
C SER A 33 8.17 -12.82 6.03
N LEU A 34 7.31 -12.23 6.86
CA LEU A 34 7.72 -11.38 7.97
C LEU A 34 8.73 -12.11 8.88
N GLY A 35 9.79 -11.41 9.27
CA GLY A 35 10.82 -11.95 10.17
C GLY A 35 11.78 -12.97 9.53
N LYS A 36 11.70 -13.24 8.22
CA LYS A 36 12.49 -14.27 7.55
C LYS A 36 13.34 -13.68 6.42
N VAL A 37 14.64 -13.94 6.49
CA VAL A 37 15.61 -13.57 5.44
C VAL A 37 16.39 -14.80 4.99
N THR A 38 16.38 -15.05 3.68
CA THR A 38 17.17 -16.11 3.06
C THR A 38 18.59 -15.61 2.77
N ARG A 39 19.57 -16.52 2.74
CA ARG A 39 20.95 -16.15 2.40
C ARG A 39 21.06 -15.61 0.99
N GLU A 40 20.37 -16.25 0.05
CA GLU A 40 20.31 -15.86 -1.36
C GLU A 40 19.73 -14.45 -1.51
N GLY A 41 18.53 -14.19 -0.98
CA GLY A 41 17.90 -12.87 -1.06
C GLY A 41 18.73 -11.76 -0.40
N PHE A 42 19.39 -12.05 0.73
CA PHE A 42 20.31 -11.10 1.34
C PHE A 42 21.52 -10.79 0.45
N VAL A 43 22.20 -11.82 -0.07
CA VAL A 43 23.40 -11.64 -0.89
C VAL A 43 23.06 -10.95 -2.20
N ASP A 44 22.02 -11.42 -2.89
CA ASP A 44 21.64 -10.93 -4.21
C ASP A 44 21.14 -9.48 -4.09
N GLY A 45 20.23 -9.20 -3.17
CA GLY A 45 19.65 -7.86 -2.98
C GLY A 45 20.69 -6.78 -2.70
N TRP A 46 21.66 -7.06 -1.82
CA TRP A 46 22.73 -6.10 -1.54
C TRP A 46 23.78 -6.02 -2.65
N SER A 47 24.08 -7.13 -3.32
CA SER A 47 25.03 -7.16 -4.45
C SER A 47 24.51 -6.39 -5.66
N GLU A 48 23.21 -6.50 -5.96
CA GLU A 48 22.55 -5.72 -7.03
C GLU A 48 22.66 -4.21 -6.80
N LEU A 49 22.74 -3.77 -5.54
CA LEU A 49 22.93 -2.38 -5.15
C LEU A 49 24.40 -1.98 -4.97
N GLY A 50 25.35 -2.91 -5.15
CA GLY A 50 26.77 -2.67 -4.93
C GLY A 50 27.12 -2.36 -3.46
N VAL A 51 26.32 -2.89 -2.52
CA VAL A 51 26.45 -2.64 -1.08
C VAL A 51 27.01 -3.89 -0.39
N ASP A 52 28.05 -3.70 0.41
CA ASP A 52 28.83 -4.78 1.01
C ASP A 52 29.10 -4.63 2.51
N ASN A 53 28.54 -3.60 3.15
CA ASN A 53 28.73 -3.34 4.58
C ASN A 53 27.52 -2.61 5.20
N LEU A 54 27.39 -2.75 6.53
CA LEU A 54 26.25 -2.25 7.30
C LEU A 54 26.01 -0.73 7.18
N PRO A 55 27.04 0.14 7.29
CA PRO A 55 26.83 1.58 7.06
C PRO A 55 26.17 1.90 5.72
N LYS A 56 26.64 1.29 4.63
CA LYS A 56 26.04 1.48 3.30
C LYS A 56 24.61 0.92 3.23
N MET A 57 24.34 -0.22 3.88
CA MET A 57 22.98 -0.79 3.95
C MET A 57 22.01 0.17 4.63
N LYS A 58 22.43 0.73 5.77
CA LYS A 58 21.69 1.76 6.51
C LYS A 58 21.43 2.99 5.64
N ASP A 59 22.46 3.54 5.01
CA ASP A 59 22.33 4.71 4.14
C ASP A 59 21.30 4.46 3.04
N VAL A 60 21.34 3.29 2.38
CA VAL A 60 20.36 2.93 1.35
C VAL A 60 18.94 2.86 1.91
N CYS A 61 18.71 2.19 3.04
CA CYS A 61 17.39 2.12 3.65
C CYS A 61 16.86 3.51 4.02
N GLN A 62 17.72 4.38 4.57
CA GLN A 62 17.35 5.75 4.92
C GLN A 62 17.04 6.60 3.67
N GLN A 63 17.87 6.54 2.62
CA GLN A 63 17.64 7.26 1.37
C GLN A 63 16.35 6.82 0.68
N ARG A 64 16.09 5.50 0.61
CA ARG A 64 14.84 4.96 0.08
C ARG A 64 13.64 5.41 0.91
N ARG A 65 13.74 5.45 2.25
CA ARG A 65 12.69 5.96 3.14
C ARG A 65 12.37 7.44 2.88
N LEU A 66 13.37 8.27 2.63
CA LEU A 66 13.21 9.70 2.34
C LEU A 66 12.59 9.98 0.97
N THR A 67 12.87 9.13 -0.02
CA THR A 67 12.42 9.29 -1.41
C THR A 67 11.16 8.48 -1.73
N LEU A 68 10.69 7.65 -0.80
CA LEU A 68 9.61 6.68 -0.99
C LEU A 68 8.31 7.31 -1.53
N SER A 69 7.89 8.44 -0.98
CA SER A 69 6.67 9.14 -1.41
C SER A 69 6.80 9.82 -2.78
N GLN A 70 8.02 10.03 -3.28
CA GLN A 70 8.31 10.73 -4.54
C GLN A 70 8.61 9.76 -5.69
N ASP A 71 9.18 8.59 -5.38
CA ASP A 71 9.49 7.55 -6.36
C ASP A 71 8.38 6.49 -6.39
N MET A 72 7.48 6.61 -7.37
CA MET A 72 6.37 5.68 -7.55
C MET A 72 6.81 4.26 -7.95
N GLY A 73 8.00 4.11 -8.55
CA GLY A 73 8.57 2.80 -8.85
C GLY A 73 8.99 2.09 -7.56
N LEU A 74 9.75 2.80 -6.73
CA LEU A 74 10.16 2.33 -5.41
C LEU A 74 8.95 2.03 -4.51
N PHE A 75 7.99 2.96 -4.41
CA PHE A 75 6.78 2.75 -3.60
C PHE A 75 6.02 1.51 -4.04
N LYS A 76 5.83 1.33 -5.36
CA LYS A 76 5.15 0.15 -5.91
C LYS A 76 5.89 -1.14 -5.57
N ASN A 77 7.22 -1.15 -5.58
CA ASN A 77 8.00 -2.33 -5.20
C ASN A 77 7.79 -2.66 -3.72
N VAL A 78 7.95 -1.69 -2.82
CA VAL A 78 7.74 -1.87 -1.37
C VAL A 78 6.31 -2.30 -1.07
N TYR A 79 5.31 -1.66 -1.68
CA TYR A 79 3.89 -2.00 -1.53
C TYR A 79 3.59 -3.43 -1.98
N ASN A 80 4.14 -3.88 -3.11
CA ASN A 80 3.93 -5.24 -3.60
C ASN A 80 4.69 -6.28 -2.76
N ALA A 81 5.87 -5.93 -2.26
CA ALA A 81 6.66 -6.78 -1.38
C ALA A 81 5.98 -6.96 -0.01
N ALA A 82 5.20 -5.99 0.47
CA ALA A 82 4.49 -6.10 1.74
C ALA A 82 3.48 -7.26 1.80
N PHE A 83 2.75 -7.53 0.70
CA PHE A 83 1.71 -8.57 0.68
C PHE A 83 2.21 -9.97 1.09
N PRO A 84 3.27 -10.54 0.48
CA PRO A 84 3.79 -11.85 0.89
C PRO A 84 4.37 -11.86 2.31
N LEU A 85 4.84 -10.71 2.85
CA LEU A 85 5.38 -10.66 4.21
C LEU A 85 4.32 -11.05 5.25
N VAL A 86 3.09 -10.56 5.07
CA VAL A 86 1.99 -10.80 6.01
C VAL A 86 1.01 -11.88 5.58
N LEU A 87 1.30 -12.59 4.50
CA LEU A 87 0.45 -13.68 4.03
C LEU A 87 0.56 -14.89 4.95
N PRO A 88 -0.54 -15.37 5.57
CA PRO A 88 -0.49 -16.57 6.39
C PRO A 88 0.00 -17.77 5.56
N PRO A 89 0.87 -18.64 6.11
CA PRO A 89 1.38 -19.79 5.39
C PRO A 89 0.27 -20.65 4.78
N GLY A 90 0.35 -20.92 3.47
CA GLY A 90 -0.65 -21.70 2.73
C GLY A 90 -1.92 -20.92 2.33
N SER A 91 -2.08 -19.67 2.76
CA SER A 91 -3.20 -18.82 2.37
C SER A 91 -2.98 -18.15 1.01
N LYS A 92 -4.07 -17.79 0.33
CA LYS A 92 -4.07 -16.91 -0.85
C LYS A 92 -4.59 -15.50 -0.53
N THR A 93 -5.04 -15.28 0.70
CA THR A 93 -5.66 -14.04 1.14
C THR A 93 -5.12 -13.58 2.49
N LEU A 94 -5.03 -12.26 2.66
CA LEU A 94 -4.73 -11.60 3.91
C LEU A 94 -6.01 -11.39 4.72
N PRO A 95 -6.01 -11.63 6.04
CA PRO A 95 -7.06 -11.11 6.91
C PRO A 95 -7.13 -9.58 6.78
N LEU A 96 -8.35 -9.03 6.79
CA LEU A 96 -8.57 -7.61 6.58
C LEU A 96 -7.82 -6.73 7.59
N GLU A 97 -7.73 -7.16 8.86
CA GLU A 97 -7.01 -6.47 9.93
C GLU A 97 -5.55 -6.17 9.55
N PHE A 98 -4.81 -7.19 9.12
CA PHE A 98 -3.43 -7.01 8.63
C PHE A 98 -3.37 -6.11 7.39
N ALA A 99 -4.33 -6.24 6.47
CA ALA A 99 -4.37 -5.37 5.29
C ALA A 99 -4.58 -3.91 5.68
N THR A 100 -5.47 -3.62 6.64
CA THR A 100 -5.73 -2.26 7.12
C THR A 100 -4.54 -1.64 7.86
N GLU A 101 -3.82 -2.42 8.67
CA GLU A 101 -2.60 -1.96 9.35
C GLU A 101 -1.51 -1.58 8.32
N PHE A 102 -1.29 -2.43 7.33
CA PHE A 102 -0.27 -2.18 6.32
C PHE A 102 -0.67 -1.06 5.35
N TRP A 103 -1.94 -0.96 4.96
CA TRP A 103 -2.43 0.20 4.22
C TRP A 103 -2.23 1.48 5.01
N THR A 104 -2.49 1.47 6.32
CA THR A 104 -2.22 2.63 7.19
C THR A 104 -0.74 3.02 7.13
N MET A 105 0.17 2.06 7.29
CA MET A 105 1.62 2.33 7.24
C MET A 105 2.09 2.80 5.85
N LEU A 106 1.63 2.14 4.77
CA LEU A 106 2.05 2.42 3.40
C LEU A 106 1.49 3.73 2.86
N PHE A 107 0.26 4.08 3.27
CA PHE A 107 -0.44 5.26 2.77
C PHE A 107 -0.40 6.49 3.71
N THR A 108 0.51 6.48 4.68
CA THR A 108 0.85 7.63 5.54
C THR A 108 2.33 7.97 5.45
N PRO A 109 2.76 9.20 5.75
CA PRO A 109 4.18 9.57 5.73
C PRO A 109 5.04 8.62 6.59
N PRO A 110 6.20 8.15 6.09
CA PRO A 110 6.90 8.59 4.89
C PRO A 110 6.48 7.88 3.57
N GLY A 111 5.48 7.00 3.63
CA GLY A 111 4.88 6.36 2.46
C GLY A 111 4.08 7.33 1.57
N LEU A 112 3.30 6.78 0.64
CA LEU A 112 2.48 7.58 -0.26
C LEU A 112 1.25 8.09 0.47
N GLU A 113 1.25 9.35 0.91
CA GLU A 113 0.07 9.92 1.57
C GLU A 113 -1.16 9.84 0.65
N TRP A 114 -2.12 8.98 1.01
CA TRP A 114 -3.34 8.79 0.20
C TRP A 114 -4.41 9.79 0.61
N LYS A 115 -4.11 11.04 0.26
CA LYS A 115 -4.93 12.24 0.46
C LYS A 115 -4.72 13.15 -0.74
N SER A 116 -5.79 13.62 -1.35
CA SER A 116 -5.67 14.47 -2.54
C SER A 116 -5.29 15.92 -2.19
N ASP A 117 -4.81 16.67 -3.18
CA ASP A 117 -4.52 18.10 -3.05
C ASP A 117 -5.74 18.93 -2.65
N LYS A 118 -6.95 18.43 -2.92
CA LYS A 118 -8.22 19.04 -2.50
C LYS A 118 -8.57 18.75 -1.04
N GLY A 119 -7.77 17.94 -0.35
CA GLY A 119 -7.95 17.57 1.04
C GLY A 119 -8.85 16.35 1.27
N THR A 120 -9.22 15.61 0.22
CA THR A 120 -10.03 14.38 0.37
C THR A 120 -9.22 13.30 1.11
N PRO A 121 -9.68 12.81 2.28
CA PRO A 121 -8.94 11.84 3.07
C PRO A 121 -9.22 10.40 2.61
N TRP A 122 -8.73 10.05 1.41
CA TRP A 122 -9.04 8.78 0.76
C TRP A 122 -8.69 7.55 1.60
N LEU A 123 -7.54 7.56 2.29
CA LEU A 123 -7.19 6.46 3.20
C LEU A 123 -8.22 6.27 4.32
N GLU A 124 -8.64 7.36 4.97
CA GLU A 124 -9.60 7.29 6.08
C GLU A 124 -10.93 6.71 5.59
N TRP A 125 -11.39 7.20 4.43
CA TRP A 125 -12.61 6.70 3.78
C TRP A 125 -12.49 5.22 3.40
N TRP A 126 -11.36 4.80 2.83
CA TRP A 126 -11.11 3.41 2.51
C TRP A 126 -11.15 2.52 3.75
N LEU A 127 -10.46 2.91 4.83
CA LEU A 127 -10.43 2.14 6.08
C LEU A 127 -11.81 2.07 6.75
N GLU A 128 -12.57 3.16 6.75
CA GLU A 128 -13.95 3.21 7.26
C GLU A 128 -14.87 2.26 6.48
N PHE A 129 -14.80 2.30 5.14
CA PHE A 129 -15.57 1.41 4.28
C PHE A 129 -15.22 -0.07 4.53
N GLN A 130 -13.93 -0.38 4.65
CA GLN A 130 -13.47 -1.75 4.91
C GLN A 130 -14.05 -2.35 6.20
N GLN A 131 -14.30 -1.53 7.22
CA GLN A 131 -14.95 -2.01 8.45
C GLN A 131 -16.41 -2.46 8.20
N GLN A 132 -17.09 -1.86 7.22
CA GLN A 132 -18.49 -2.10 6.91
C GLN A 132 -18.71 -3.30 5.98
N ILE A 133 -17.75 -3.62 5.11
CA ILE A 133 -17.93 -4.71 4.15
C ILE A 133 -18.00 -6.09 4.81
N LYS A 134 -18.76 -7.00 4.20
CA LYS A 134 -18.89 -8.39 4.66
C LYS A 134 -17.62 -9.20 4.45
N THR A 135 -16.88 -8.90 3.37
CA THR A 135 -15.65 -9.63 3.02
C THR A 135 -14.52 -9.22 3.95
N LYS A 136 -14.05 -10.14 4.80
CA LYS A 136 -12.96 -9.88 5.76
C LYS A 136 -11.60 -10.44 5.30
N ALA A 137 -11.40 -10.58 3.99
CA ALA A 137 -10.18 -11.12 3.40
C ALA A 137 -9.78 -10.36 2.12
N VAL A 138 -8.50 -10.06 1.97
CA VAL A 138 -7.91 -9.33 0.83
C VAL A 138 -7.03 -10.27 0.01
N ASN A 139 -7.37 -10.48 -1.26
CA ASN A 139 -6.54 -11.27 -2.17
C ASN A 139 -5.45 -10.40 -2.84
N ARG A 140 -4.52 -11.03 -3.56
CA ARG A 140 -3.41 -10.33 -4.23
C ARG A 140 -3.88 -9.34 -5.30
N ASP A 141 -4.98 -9.64 -5.98
CA ASP A 141 -5.51 -8.77 -7.02
C ASP A 141 -6.08 -7.48 -6.41
N LEU A 142 -6.98 -7.61 -5.43
CA LEU A 142 -7.51 -6.47 -4.68
C LEU A 142 -6.38 -5.62 -4.07
N TRP A 143 -5.38 -6.25 -3.44
CA TRP A 143 -4.22 -5.52 -2.92
C TRP A 143 -3.56 -4.65 -4.00
N LYS A 144 -3.27 -5.21 -5.18
CA LYS A 144 -2.66 -4.46 -6.29
C LYS A 144 -3.58 -3.37 -6.82
N GLN A 145 -4.86 -3.65 -6.95
CA GLN A 145 -5.84 -2.71 -7.47
C GLN A 145 -6.10 -1.56 -6.50
N THR A 146 -6.01 -1.76 -5.19
CA THR A 146 -6.06 -0.66 -4.21
C THR A 146 -4.95 0.36 -4.44
N LEU A 147 -3.72 -0.07 -4.77
CA LEU A 147 -2.65 0.87 -5.14
C LEU A 147 -2.95 1.61 -6.45
N ASN A 148 -3.44 0.91 -7.47
CA ASN A 148 -3.79 1.55 -8.74
C ASN A 148 -4.90 2.59 -8.54
N PHE A 149 -5.94 2.22 -7.82
CA PHE A 149 -7.05 3.10 -7.49
C PHE A 149 -6.57 4.31 -6.67
N ALA A 150 -5.73 4.10 -5.66
CA ALA A 150 -5.14 5.20 -4.90
C ALA A 150 -4.42 6.19 -5.80
N ARG A 151 -3.59 5.70 -6.74
CA ARG A 151 -2.88 6.55 -7.71
C ARG A 151 -3.82 7.31 -8.63
N GLU A 152 -4.90 6.70 -9.09
CA GLU A 152 -5.87 7.40 -9.94
C GLU A 152 -6.64 8.47 -9.14
N THR A 153 -7.04 8.20 -7.90
CA THR A 153 -7.68 9.22 -7.04
C THR A 153 -6.78 10.41 -6.69
N LEU A 154 -5.46 10.21 -6.63
CA LEU A 154 -4.49 11.29 -6.42
C LEU A 154 -4.33 12.16 -7.68
N LYS A 155 -4.54 11.61 -8.88
CA LYS A 155 -4.54 12.39 -10.14
C LYS A 155 -5.88 13.08 -10.38
N ASP A 156 -6.96 12.37 -10.10
CA ASP A 156 -8.32 12.82 -10.31
C ASP A 156 -9.20 12.47 -9.09
N ASP A 157 -9.41 13.49 -8.27
CA ASP A 157 -10.22 13.40 -7.06
C ASP A 157 -11.73 13.28 -7.33
N SER A 158 -12.19 13.46 -8.58
CA SER A 158 -13.61 13.39 -8.95
C SER A 158 -14.11 11.97 -9.27
N LEU A 159 -13.21 10.99 -9.33
CA LEU A 159 -13.49 9.61 -9.75
C LEU A 159 -13.95 9.47 -11.21
N SER A 160 -13.64 10.43 -12.09
CA SER A 160 -14.05 10.38 -13.51
C SER A 160 -13.39 9.26 -14.30
N PHE A 161 -12.28 8.71 -13.79
CA PHE A 161 -11.59 7.55 -14.35
C PHE A 161 -12.32 6.22 -14.09
N TRP A 162 -13.28 6.17 -13.17
CA TRP A 162 -14.00 4.97 -12.78
C TRP A 162 -15.35 4.86 -13.49
N SER A 163 -15.74 3.64 -13.85
CA SER A 163 -17.08 3.26 -14.28
C SER A 163 -17.37 1.82 -13.85
N GLU A 164 -18.64 1.46 -13.66
CA GLU A 164 -19.07 0.09 -13.31
C GLU A 164 -18.69 -0.95 -14.38
N GLU A 165 -18.48 -0.51 -15.63
CA GLU A 165 -18.05 -1.37 -16.74
C GLU A 165 -16.54 -1.63 -16.75
N SER A 166 -15.78 -0.93 -15.90
CA SER A 166 -14.34 -1.12 -15.77
C SER A 166 -14.03 -2.42 -15.05
N SER A 167 -12.86 -3.01 -15.34
CA SER A 167 -12.45 -4.29 -14.73
C SER A 167 -11.86 -4.15 -13.31
N TRP A 168 -12.45 -3.29 -12.48
CA TRP A 168 -12.05 -3.17 -11.08
C TRP A 168 -12.59 -4.36 -10.25
N PRO A 169 -11.96 -4.72 -9.12
CA PRO A 169 -12.55 -5.66 -8.17
C PRO A 169 -13.84 -5.08 -7.59
N SER A 170 -14.85 -5.92 -7.36
CA SER A 170 -16.15 -5.48 -6.84
C SER A 170 -16.07 -4.66 -5.55
N VAL A 171 -15.08 -4.93 -4.70
CA VAL A 171 -14.84 -4.16 -3.47
C VAL A 171 -14.50 -2.68 -3.75
N ILE A 172 -13.83 -2.39 -4.86
CA ILE A 172 -13.56 -1.01 -5.30
C ILE A 172 -14.82 -0.37 -5.87
N ASP A 173 -15.64 -1.12 -6.62
CA ASP A 173 -16.92 -0.60 -7.12
C ASP A 173 -17.87 -0.26 -5.97
N GLU A 174 -18.00 -1.18 -4.99
CA GLU A 174 -18.74 -0.96 -3.75
C GLU A 174 -18.20 0.24 -2.96
N PHE A 175 -16.88 0.46 -2.95
CA PHE A 175 -16.28 1.63 -2.31
C PHE A 175 -16.65 2.94 -3.00
N VAL A 176 -16.59 2.98 -4.34
CA VAL A 176 -16.96 4.17 -5.10
C VAL A 176 -18.42 4.54 -4.87
N GLU A 177 -19.32 3.55 -4.88
CA GLU A 177 -20.73 3.77 -4.58
C GLU A 177 -20.92 4.28 -3.14
N TRP A 178 -20.24 3.69 -2.16
CA TRP A 178 -20.26 4.17 -0.79
C TRP A 178 -19.76 5.62 -0.64
N VAL A 179 -18.70 6.00 -1.38
CA VAL A 179 -18.21 7.39 -1.39
C VAL A 179 -19.28 8.34 -1.93
N LYS A 180 -19.94 7.98 -3.03
CA LYS A 180 -21.00 8.81 -3.63
C LYS A 180 -22.21 8.95 -2.72
N THR A 181 -22.57 7.94 -1.93
CA THR A 181 -23.75 8.01 -1.04
C THR A 181 -23.43 8.64 0.31
N GLU A 182 -22.34 8.22 0.97
CA GLU A 182 -22.05 8.59 2.36
C GLU A 182 -21.15 9.81 2.50
N LYS A 183 -20.22 10.02 1.55
CA LYS A 183 -19.22 11.10 1.62
C LYS A 183 -19.51 12.26 0.67
N ARG A 184 -20.17 11.99 -0.45
CA ARG A 184 -20.49 12.99 -1.50
C ARG A 184 -21.94 12.89 -2.04
N PRO A 185 -22.98 12.86 -1.18
CA PRO A 185 -24.38 12.63 -1.59
C PRO A 185 -24.94 13.63 -2.63
N GLY A 186 -24.31 14.80 -2.81
CA GLY A 186 -24.78 15.86 -3.71
C GLY A 186 -24.18 15.87 -5.13
N GLU A 187 -23.16 15.06 -5.42
CA GLU A 187 -22.54 15.02 -6.75
C GLU A 187 -23.28 14.09 -7.73
N ASN A 188 -24.09 13.16 -7.24
CA ASN A 188 -24.96 12.30 -8.05
C ASN A 188 -26.12 13.06 -8.73
N GLY A 189 -26.46 14.28 -8.30
CA GLY A 189 -27.64 15.03 -8.76
C GLY A 189 -27.41 15.96 -9.96
N ARG A 190 -26.18 16.10 -10.48
CA ARG A 190 -25.88 17.13 -11.51
C ARG A 190 -25.81 16.62 -12.96
N SER A 191 -25.92 15.31 -13.20
CA SER A 191 -25.91 14.75 -14.57
C SER A 191 -27.31 14.43 -15.13
N GLY A 192 -28.40 14.80 -14.44
CA GLY A 192 -29.76 14.34 -14.78
C GLY A 192 -30.82 15.41 -15.13
N GLU A 193 -30.60 16.70 -14.87
CA GLU A 193 -31.62 17.74 -15.12
C GLU A 193 -31.08 18.85 -16.04
N ALA A 194 -31.03 18.54 -17.33
CA ALA A 194 -31.12 19.53 -18.40
C ALA A 194 -32.12 18.99 -19.43
N MET A 195 -33.40 18.94 -19.06
CA MET A 195 -34.51 18.80 -20.00
C MET A 195 -35.31 20.10 -19.98
N GLU A 196 -35.26 20.75 -21.13
CA GLU A 196 -36.17 21.75 -21.73
C GLU A 196 -37.30 22.29 -20.86
N VAL A 197 -37.31 23.62 -20.69
CA VAL A 197 -38.54 24.38 -20.54
C VAL A 197 -38.71 25.24 -21.79
N GLU A 198 -39.86 25.02 -22.44
CA GLU A 198 -40.38 25.71 -23.62
C GLU A 198 -40.38 27.24 -23.51
#